data_AF-M4NN34-F1
#
_entry.id   AF-M4NN34-F1
#
_cell.length_a   1.000
_cell.length_b   1.000
_cell.length_c   1.000
_cell.angle_alpha   90.00
_cell.angle_beta   90.00
_cell.angle_gamma   90.00
#
_symmetry.space_group_name_H-M   'P 1'
#
loop_
_entity.id
_entity.type
_entity.pdbx_description
1 polymer ?
#
loop_
_entity_poly.entity_id
_entity_poly.type
_entity_poly.pdbx_seq_one_letter_code
_entity_poly.pdbx_strand_id
1 'polypeptide(L)'
;METVELPVHLDDPKYFLVFTIEDAMLFIGAMGLGVLLHALGYLMLIGFGVSYLSSRFRGAVPEGRLQHILYWHGVPIGSGHSLINPYARRFIG
;
A
#
# COMPACT_ATOMS: atom_id res chain seq x y z
N MET A 1 -4.52 -0.46 -29.93
CA MET A 1 -3.59 -0.96 -28.90
C MET A 1 -3.12 0.25 -28.14
N GLU A 2 -3.59 0.41 -26.90
CA GLU A 2 -3.09 1.46 -26.02
C GLU A 2 -1.70 1.02 -25.54
N THR A 3 -0.70 1.86 -25.76
CA THR A 3 0.68 1.57 -25.40
C THR A 3 0.82 1.64 -23.90
N VAL A 4 1.21 0.52 -23.26
CA VAL A 4 1.58 0.52 -21.85
C VAL A 4 2.93 1.23 -21.75
N GLU A 5 2.93 2.47 -21.26
CA GLU A 5 4.16 3.23 -21.02
C GLU A 5 4.94 2.55 -19.90
N LEU A 6 6.12 2.01 -20.25
CA LEU A 6 7.04 1.47 -19.27
C LEU A 6 7.62 2.64 -18.45
N PRO A 7 7.74 2.51 -17.12
CA PRO A 7 8.31 3.56 -16.28
C PRO A 7 9.74 3.87 -16.73
N VAL A 8 10.01 5.14 -17.07
CA VAL A 8 11.32 5.59 -17.57
C VAL A 8 12.06 6.41 -16.50
N HIS A 9 11.32 7.02 -15.57
CA HIS A 9 11.87 7.85 -14.51
C HIS A 9 12.13 7.04 -13.24
N LEU A 10 13.09 7.52 -12.44
CA LEU A 10 13.45 6.90 -11.17
C LEU A 10 12.26 6.84 -10.18
N ASP A 11 11.39 7.85 -10.26
CA ASP A 11 10.24 8.04 -9.37
C ASP A 11 8.98 7.34 -9.89
N ASP A 12 9.02 6.77 -11.10
CA ASP A 12 7.86 6.07 -11.65
C ASP A 12 7.63 4.75 -10.88
N PRO A 13 6.36 4.41 -10.58
CA PRO A 13 6.04 3.20 -9.85
C PRO A 13 6.51 1.97 -10.63
N LYS A 14 7.30 1.12 -9.97
CA LYS A 14 7.81 -0.11 -10.58
C LYS A 14 6.67 -1.11 -10.73
N TYR A 15 6.37 -1.46 -11.98
CA TYR A 15 5.38 -2.48 -12.32
C TYR A 15 6.00 -3.88 -12.35
N PHE A 16 5.29 -4.85 -11.79
CA PHE A 16 5.54 -6.29 -11.88
C PHE A 16 4.30 -6.97 -12.49
N LEU A 17 4.46 -7.43 -13.75
CA LEU A 17 3.40 -8.04 -14.57
C LEU A 17 2.18 -7.12 -14.81
N VAL A 18 1.22 -7.10 -13.89
CA VAL A 18 -0.06 -6.36 -13.98
C VAL A 18 -0.23 -5.39 -12.81
N PHE A 19 0.60 -5.51 -11.78
CA PHE A 19 0.51 -4.78 -10.52
C PHE A 19 1.78 -3.98 -10.28
N THR A 20 1.75 -2.99 -9.39
CA THR A 20 3.01 -2.43 -8.87
C THR A 20 3.65 -3.43 -7.91
N ILE A 21 4.95 -3.24 -7.62
CA ILE A 21 5.66 -4.09 -6.66
C ILE A 21 4.95 -4.14 -5.30
N GLU A 22 4.42 -3.03 -4.82
CA GLU A 22 3.72 -2.96 -3.53
C GLU A 22 2.45 -3.82 -3.50
N ASP A 23 1.64 -3.76 -4.56
CA ASP A 23 0.42 -4.57 -4.66
C ASP A 23 0.78 -6.05 -4.86
N ALA A 24 1.86 -6.34 -5.60
CA ALA A 24 2.37 -7.69 -5.76
C ALA A 24 2.87 -8.26 -4.42
N MET A 25 3.49 -7.45 -3.56
CA MET A 25 3.88 -7.86 -2.21
C MET A 25 2.68 -8.24 -1.35
N LEU A 26 1.56 -7.52 -1.47
CA LEU A 26 0.32 -7.85 -0.76
C LEU A 26 -0.23 -9.21 -1.19
N PHE A 27 -0.25 -9.47 -2.49
CA PHE A 27 -0.67 -10.75 -3.05
C PHE A 27 0.25 -11.90 -2.62
N ILE A 28 1.57 -11.71 -2.69
CA ILE A 28 2.56 -12.70 -2.26
C ILE A 28 2.45 -12.98 -0.76
N GLY A 29 2.21 -11.95 0.06
CA GLY A 29 1.97 -12.10 1.49
C GLY A 29 0.72 -12.92 1.80
N ALA A 30 -0.39 -12.66 1.09
CA ALA A 30 -1.61 -13.44 1.21
C ALA A 30 -1.41 -14.90 0.77
N MET A 31 -0.63 -15.13 -0.28
CA MET A 31 -0.25 -16.48 -0.72
C MET A 31 0.57 -17.21 0.36
N GLY A 32 1.57 -16.55 0.96
CA GLY A 32 2.38 -17.12 2.04
C GLY A 32 1.56 -17.50 3.27
N LEU A 33 0.64 -16.62 3.70
CA LEU A 33 -0.31 -16.93 4.77
C LEU A 33 -1.28 -18.05 4.37
N GLY A 34 -1.67 -18.11 3.10
CA GLY A 34 -2.52 -19.17 2.55
C GLY A 34 -1.89 -20.55 2.64
N VAL A 35 -0.59 -20.65 2.37
CA VAL A 35 0.17 -21.89 2.56
C VAL A 35 0.19 -22.27 4.04
N LEU A 36 0.52 -21.32 4.91
CA LEU A 36 0.64 -21.56 6.36
C LEU A 36 -0.67 -22.03 6.99
N LEU A 37 -1.80 -21.48 6.54
CA LEU A 37 -3.14 -21.79 7.07
C LEU A 37 -3.85 -22.92 6.32
N HIS A 38 -3.19 -23.59 5.35
CA HIS A 38 -3.78 -24.62 4.49
C HIS A 38 -5.07 -24.16 3.76
N ALA A 39 -5.24 -22.85 3.59
CA ALA A 39 -6.43 -22.22 3.02
C ALA A 39 -6.06 -21.39 1.77
N LEU A 40 -5.10 -21.88 0.99
CA LEU A 40 -4.49 -21.16 -0.14
C LEU A 40 -5.53 -20.64 -1.14
N GLY A 41 -6.50 -21.46 -1.53
CA GLY A 41 -7.52 -21.06 -2.52
C GLY A 41 -8.32 -19.83 -2.08
N TYR A 42 -8.80 -19.82 -0.83
CA TYR A 42 -9.57 -18.71 -0.28
C TYR A 42 -8.72 -17.45 -0.10
N LEU A 43 -7.51 -17.61 0.43
CA LEU A 43 -6.59 -16.49 0.66
C LEU A 43 -6.02 -15.90 -0.64
N MET A 44 -5.91 -16.69 -1.71
CA MET A 44 -5.55 -16.20 -3.04
C MET A 44 -6.66 -15.34 -3.65
N LEU A 45 -7.93 -15.74 -3.52
CA LEU A 45 -9.06 -14.93 -4.00
C LEU A 45 -9.16 -13.60 -3.23
N ILE A 46 -9.03 -13.66 -1.91
CA ILE A 46 -9.04 -12.46 -1.06
C ILE A 46 -7.82 -11.59 -1.40
N GLY A 47 -6.62 -12.18 -1.45
CA GLY A 47 -5.38 -11.47 -1.77
C GLY A 47 -5.43 -10.78 -3.12
N PHE A 48 -5.98 -11.44 -4.15
CA PHE A 48 -6.18 -10.83 -5.46
C PHE A 48 -7.18 -9.68 -5.40
N GLY A 49 -8.33 -9.88 -4.74
CA GLY A 49 -9.35 -8.84 -4.58
C GLY A 49 -8.83 -7.60 -3.86
N VAL A 50 -8.08 -7.78 -2.77
CA VAL A 50 -7.49 -6.67 -2.02
C VAL A 50 -6.39 -5.99 -2.83
N SER A 51 -5.54 -6.73 -3.53
CA SER A 51 -4.47 -6.14 -4.37
C SER A 51 -5.03 -5.35 -5.56
N TYR A 52 -6.12 -5.85 -6.18
CA TYR A 52 -6.84 -5.13 -7.22
C TYR A 52 -7.52 -3.87 -6.71
N LEU A 53 -8.11 -3.94 -5.52
CA LEU A 53 -8.75 -2.78 -4.90
C LEU A 53 -7.70 -1.73 -4.50
N SER A 54 -6.56 -2.17 -3.95
CA SER A 54 -5.39 -1.34 -3.65
C SER A 54 -4.87 -0.61 -4.88
N SER A 55 -4.65 -1.32 -5.98
CA SER A 55 -4.17 -0.72 -7.23
C SER A 55 -5.17 0.30 -7.79
N ARG A 56 -6.47 0.00 -7.69
CA ARG A 56 -7.55 0.91 -8.12
C ARG A 56 -7.65 2.17 -7.26
N PHE A 57 -7.44 2.05 -5.95
CA PHE A 57 -7.44 3.20 -5.04
C PHE A 57 -6.18 4.04 -5.20
N ARG A 58 -5.00 3.45 -5.40
CA ARG A 58 -3.76 4.22 -5.59
C ARG A 58 -3.82 5.13 -6.82
N GLY A 59 -4.47 4.69 -7.90
CA GLY A 59 -4.68 5.56 -9.08
C GLY A 59 -5.68 6.71 -8.86
N ALA A 60 -6.52 6.65 -7.83
CA ALA A 60 -7.56 7.65 -7.55
C ALA A 60 -7.24 8.54 -6.34
N VAL A 61 -6.24 8.17 -5.55
CA VAL A 61 -5.97 8.75 -4.23
C VAL A 61 -4.51 9.21 -4.18
N PRO A 62 -4.23 10.48 -3.80
CA PRO A 62 -2.88 10.97 -3.62
C PRO A 62 -2.08 10.09 -2.65
N GLU A 63 -0.81 9.87 -2.98
CA GLU A 63 0.13 9.13 -2.14
C GLU A 63 0.12 9.65 -0.69
N GLY A 64 0.17 8.73 0.28
CA GLY A 64 0.18 9.08 1.71
C GLY A 64 -1.19 9.33 2.36
N ARG A 65 -2.33 9.25 1.65
CA ARG A 65 -3.66 9.43 2.30
C ARG A 65 -3.93 8.42 3.40
N LEU A 66 -3.55 7.15 3.20
CA LEU A 66 -3.72 6.08 4.19
C LEU A 66 -2.89 6.35 5.44
N GLN A 67 -1.63 6.77 5.25
CA GLN A 67 -0.72 7.19 6.30
C GLN A 67 -1.27 8.42 7.05
N HIS A 68 -1.89 9.37 6.34
CA HIS A 68 -2.52 10.56 6.92
C HIS A 68 -3.76 10.21 7.77
N ILE A 69 -4.60 9.28 7.31
CA ILE A 69 -5.76 8.80 8.08
C ILE A 69 -5.30 8.07 9.35
N LEU A 70 -4.27 7.22 9.24
CA LEU A 70 -3.69 6.52 10.38
C LEU A 70 -3.03 7.47 11.38
N TYR A 71 -2.38 8.52 10.88
CA TYR A 71 -1.79 9.57 11.70
C TYR A 71 -2.84 10.21 12.61
N TRP A 72 -4.01 10.56 12.06
CA TRP A 72 -5.14 11.10 12.84
C TRP A 72 -5.77 10.10 13.81
N HIS A 73 -5.65 8.80 13.54
CA HIS A 73 -6.04 7.73 14.46
C HIS A 73 -4.95 7.39 15.48
N GLY A 74 -3.85 8.14 15.51
CA GLY A 74 -2.80 7.99 16.52
C GLY A 74 -1.80 6.88 16.23
N VAL A 75 -1.72 6.41 14.98
CA VAL A 75 -0.68 5.49 14.51
C VAL A 75 0.32 6.28 13.66
N PRO A 76 1.45 6.74 14.25
CA PRO A 76 2.48 7.43 13.48
C PRO A 76 3.25 6.39 12.66
N ILE A 77 2.81 6.17 11.41
CA ILE A 77 3.60 5.43 10.43
C ILE A 77 4.55 6.43 9.77
N GLY A 78 5.85 6.27 9.97
CA GLY A 78 6.91 7.09 9.37
C GLY A 78 7.81 7.80 10.39
N SER A 79 9.01 8.19 9.96
CA SER A 79 9.95 9.00 10.73
C SER A 79 10.31 10.24 9.92
N GLY A 80 9.94 11.42 10.42
CA GLY A 80 10.23 12.69 9.76
C GLY A 80 10.18 13.81 10.78
N HIS A 81 11.00 14.85 10.59
CA HIS A 81 11.01 16.01 11.49
C HIS A 81 9.65 16.73 11.55
N SER A 82 8.82 16.60 10.50
CA SER A 82 7.46 17.15 10.43
C SER A 82 6.37 16.20 10.98
N LEU A 83 6.71 14.94 11.31
CA LEU A 83 5.80 13.98 11.93
C LEU A 83 5.77 14.23 13.45
N ILE A 84 4.95 15.19 13.83
CA ILE A 84 4.68 15.53 15.21
C ILE A 84 3.90 14.39 15.88
N ASN A 85 4.10 14.16 17.18
CA ASN A 85 3.32 13.15 17.91
C ASN A 85 1.82 13.48 17.83
N PRO A 86 0.95 12.61 17.27
CA PRO A 86 -0.48 12.89 17.12
C PRO A 86 -1.21 13.03 18.46
N TYR A 87 -0.63 12.54 19.56
CA TYR A 87 -1.17 12.72 20.91
C TYR A 87 -0.68 14.00 21.61
N ALA A 88 0.24 14.76 21.00
CA ALA A 88 0.70 16.03 21.56
C ALA A 88 -0.40 17.09 21.44
N ARG A 89 -1.02 17.45 22.57
CA ARG A 89 -2.08 18.48 22.64
C ARG A 89 -1.54 19.88 22.98
N ARG A 90 -0.24 19.99 23.28
CA ARG A 90 0.36 21.24 23.73
C ARG A 90 1.80 21.34 23.21
N PHE A 91 2.02 22.31 22.33
CA PHE A 91 3.35 22.74 21.93
C PHE A 91 3.72 23.91 22.83
N ILE A 92 4.38 23.61 23.95
CA ILE A 92 4.98 24.67 24.76
C ILE A 92 6.39 24.85 24.20
N GLY A 93 6.59 25.96 23.50
CA GLY A 93 7.91 26.55 23.26
C GLY A 93 8.28 27.49 24.39
#